data_AF-A0A8T3NYY8-F1
#
_entry.id   AF-A0A8T3NYY8-F1
#
_cell.length_a   1.000
_cell.length_b   1.000
_cell.length_c   1.000
_cell.angle_alpha   90.00
_cell.angle_beta   90.00
_cell.angle_gamma   90.00
#
_symmetry.space_group_name_H-M   'P 1'
#
loop_
_entity.id
_entity.type
_entity.pdbx_description
1 polymer ?
#
loop_
_entity_poly.entity_id
_entity_poly.type
_entity_poly.pdbx_seq_one_letter_code
_entity_poly.pdbx_strand_id
1 'polypeptide(L)'
;MIDRSPGASSKGARWALAPSRRGIAGVVGVLVAGWLAVTFGGALVQVDAAQHEAAEVRAANQALEAELAAGREEIALIQTDAFLLLQARAFGMGDPGERSFALDAGTVLPSIVPLGSDPEPAAPLTPLDEWLELLLP
;
A
#
# COMPACT_ATOMS: atom_id res chain seq x y z
N MET A 1 56.70 57.49 -20.61
CA MET A 1 56.98 57.27 -19.19
C MET A 1 55.64 57.07 -18.50
N ILE A 2 55.28 55.80 -18.32
CA ILE A 2 53.99 55.31 -17.81
C ILE A 2 54.23 55.01 -16.32
N ASP A 3 53.47 55.60 -15.39
CA ASP A 3 53.12 54.86 -14.16
C ASP A 3 51.92 55.42 -13.35
N ARG A 4 50.95 54.53 -13.17
CA ARG A 4 49.91 54.29 -12.15
C ARG A 4 49.38 55.39 -11.21
N SER A 5 48.05 55.56 -11.30
CA SER A 5 47.09 55.79 -10.20
C SER A 5 46.10 54.60 -10.17
N PRO A 6 45.30 54.33 -9.12
CA PRO A 6 45.46 54.56 -7.68
C PRO A 6 45.45 53.23 -6.88
N GLY A 7 45.87 53.29 -5.62
CA GLY A 7 45.80 52.17 -4.68
C GLY A 7 44.36 51.79 -4.33
N ALA A 8 43.96 50.57 -4.66
CA ALA A 8 42.79 49.92 -4.08
C ALA A 8 43.12 49.49 -2.65
N SER A 9 42.75 50.32 -1.68
CA SER A 9 42.74 49.93 -0.26
C SER A 9 41.62 48.90 -0.07
N SER A 10 41.98 47.62 0.00
CA SER A 10 41.05 46.57 0.41
C SER A 10 40.73 46.78 1.90
N LYS A 11 39.55 47.33 2.18
CA LYS A 11 38.98 47.32 3.53
C LYS A 11 38.61 45.87 3.86
N GLY A 12 39.59 45.10 4.33
CA GLY A 12 39.33 43.88 5.07
C GLY A 12 38.48 44.25 6.28
N ALA A 13 37.20 43.88 6.25
CA ALA A 13 36.33 43.95 7.41
C ALA A 13 36.89 42.98 8.45
N ARG A 14 37.82 43.47 9.27
CA ARG A 14 38.30 42.78 10.46
C ARG A 14 37.19 42.94 11.48
N TRP A 15 36.40 41.89 11.66
CA TRP A 15 35.43 41.78 12.73
C TRP A 15 36.19 41.89 14.06
N ALA A 16 36.24 43.09 14.61
CA ALA A 16 36.80 43.35 15.93
C ALA A 16 35.80 42.81 16.98
N LEU A 17 35.88 41.51 17.25
CA LEU A 17 35.24 40.90 18.41
C LEU A 17 36.00 41.36 19.66
N ALA A 18 35.64 42.53 20.19
CA ALA A 18 35.95 42.82 21.58
C ALA A 18 35.20 41.80 22.45
N PRO A 19 35.86 41.09 23.40
CA PRO A 19 35.20 40.13 24.27
C PRO A 19 34.34 40.88 25.30
N SER A 20 33.21 41.42 24.85
CA SER A 20 32.14 41.83 25.75
C SER A 20 31.47 40.56 26.28
N ARG A 21 31.05 40.57 27.56
CA ARG A 21 30.32 39.45 28.18
C ARG A 21 29.11 38.99 27.34
N ARG A 22 28.52 39.90 26.58
CA ARG A 22 27.41 39.65 25.65
C ARG A 22 27.83 38.86 24.41
N GLY A 23 29.02 39.11 23.87
CA GLY A 23 29.56 38.35 22.74
C GLY A 23 29.87 36.90 23.12
N ILE A 24 30.45 36.68 24.30
CA ILE A 24 30.71 35.32 24.82
C ILE A 24 29.40 34.56 25.07
N ALA A 25 28.40 35.21 25.68
CA ALA A 25 27.10 34.60 25.90
C ALA A 25 26.41 34.17 24.60
N GLY A 26 26.53 34.97 23.53
CA GLY A 26 26.03 34.62 22.20
C GLY A 26 26.72 33.38 21.63
N VAL A 27 28.04 33.30 21.69
CA VAL A 27 28.82 32.15 21.21
C VAL A 27 28.46 30.88 21.98
N VAL A 28 28.36 30.96 23.30
CA VAL A 28 27.96 29.82 24.15
C VAL A 28 26.54 29.39 23.82
N GLY A 29 25.60 30.32 23.64
CA GLY A 29 24.23 30.01 23.26
C GLY A 29 24.14 29.24 21.94
N VAL A 30 24.90 29.65 20.92
CA VAL A 30 24.95 28.95 19.62
C VAL A 30 25.54 27.54 19.76
N LEU A 31 26.61 27.39 20.55
CA LEU A 31 27.21 26.08 20.80
C LEU A 31 26.25 25.13 21.53
N VAL A 32 25.54 25.62 22.54
CA VAL A 32 24.55 24.83 23.28
C VAL A 32 23.37 24.45 22.38
N ALA A 33 22.86 25.39 21.57
CA ALA A 33 21.79 25.12 20.63
C ALA A 33 22.19 24.08 19.57
N GLY A 34 23.40 24.20 19.01
CA GLY A 34 23.95 23.22 18.06
C GLY A 34 24.15 21.84 18.71
N TRP A 35 24.65 21.79 19.94
CA TRP A 35 24.81 20.54 20.69
C TRP A 35 23.45 19.88 20.98
N LEU A 36 22.43 20.66 21.36
CA LEU A 36 21.06 20.16 21.51
C LEU A 36 20.54 19.60 20.18
N ALA A 37 20.69 20.31 19.08
CA ALA A 37 20.21 19.86 17.77
C ALA A 37 20.84 18.51 17.37
N VAL A 38 22.14 18.30 17.63
CA VAL A 38 22.83 17.04 17.33
C VAL A 38 22.35 15.90 18.24
N THR A 39 22.24 16.13 19.55
CA THR A 39 21.85 15.10 20.52
C THR A 39 20.39 14.69 20.36
N PHE A 40 19.48 15.65 20.16
CA PHE A 40 18.07 15.38 19.93
C PHE A 40 17.77 14.87 18.53
N GLY A 41 18.52 15.32 17.51
CA GLY A 41 18.39 14.82 16.14
C GLY A 41 18.71 13.33 16.04
N GLY A 42 19.76 12.86 16.72
CA GLY A 42 20.11 11.44 16.77
C GLY A 42 19.11 10.58 17.56
N ALA A 43 18.49 11.15 18.61
CA ALA A 43 17.46 10.46 19.38
C ALA A 43 16.16 10.29 18.58
N LEU A 44 15.76 11.30 17.80
CA LEU A 44 14.54 11.26 17.01
C LEU A 44 14.62 10.22 15.89
N VAL A 45 15.78 10.12 15.21
CA VAL A 45 16.01 9.11 14.16
C VAL A 45 15.97 7.68 14.72
N GLN A 46 16.49 7.46 15.92
CA GLN A 46 16.45 6.13 16.55
C GLN A 46 15.04 5.71 16.98
N VAL A 47 14.24 6.66 17.47
CA VAL A 47 12.85 6.40 17.82
C VAL A 47 12.02 6.06 16.59
N ASP A 48 12.21 6.80 15.49
CA ASP A 48 11.53 6.56 14.23
C ASP A 48 11.86 5.18 13.65
N ALA A 49 13.15 4.81 13.62
CA ALA A 49 13.60 3.49 13.19
C ALA A 49 12.98 2.35 14.03
N ALA A 50 12.95 2.51 15.36
CA ALA A 50 12.35 1.51 16.25
C ALA A 50 10.82 1.40 16.06
N GLN A 51 10.13 2.50 15.76
CA GLN A 51 8.70 2.47 15.47
C GLN A 51 8.41 1.82 14.12
N HIS A 52 9.22 2.10 13.09
CA HIS A 52 9.12 1.46 11.79
C HIS A 52 9.32 -0.05 11.88
N GLU A 53 10.39 -0.52 12.54
CA GLU A 53 10.63 -1.94 12.76
C GLU A 53 9.48 -2.61 13.51
N ALA A 54 8.98 -1.98 14.58
CA ALA A 54 7.83 -2.50 15.31
C ALA A 54 6.54 -2.51 14.49
N ALA A 55 6.35 -1.57 13.57
CA ALA A 55 5.20 -1.56 12.67
C ALA A 55 5.30 -2.68 11.62
N GLU A 56 6.48 -2.91 11.04
CA GLU A 56 6.73 -3.98 10.08
C GLU A 56 6.50 -5.36 10.70
N VAL A 57 7.04 -5.61 11.90
CA VAL A 57 6.84 -6.88 12.62
C VAL A 57 5.36 -7.12 12.92
N ARG A 58 4.61 -6.09 13.33
CA ARG A 58 3.16 -6.22 13.56
C ARG A 58 2.40 -6.53 12.28
N ALA A 59 2.73 -5.86 11.19
CA ALA A 59 2.10 -6.11 9.89
C ALA A 59 2.37 -7.54 9.41
N ALA A 60 3.61 -8.02 9.56
CA ALA A 60 3.97 -9.41 9.23
C ALA A 60 3.20 -10.42 10.09
N ASN A 61 3.09 -10.19 11.40
CA ASN A 61 2.32 -11.07 12.28
C ASN A 61 0.83 -11.10 11.91
N GLN A 62 0.24 -9.94 11.60
CA GLN A 62 -1.17 -9.87 11.17
C GLN A 62 -1.40 -10.63 9.85
N ALA A 63 -0.47 -10.53 8.89
CA ALA A 63 -0.54 -11.28 7.65
C ALA A 63 -0.47 -12.80 7.91
N LEU A 64 0.47 -13.25 8.75
CA LEU A 64 0.60 -14.65 9.13
C LEU A 64 -0.64 -15.17 9.87
N GLU A 65 -1.22 -14.38 10.77
CA GLU A 65 -2.46 -14.75 11.46
C GLU A 65 -3.63 -14.89 10.49
N ALA A 66 -3.73 -14.03 9.49
CA ALA A 66 -4.75 -14.12 8.44
C ALA A 66 -4.57 -15.38 7.58
N GLU A 67 -3.34 -15.71 7.18
CA GLU A 67 -3.03 -16.95 6.45
C GLU A 67 -3.36 -18.19 7.28
N LEU A 68 -3.01 -18.18 8.57
CA LEU A 68 -3.33 -19.29 9.48
C LEU A 68 -4.84 -19.44 9.69
N ALA A 69 -5.59 -18.34 9.76
CA ALA A 69 -7.05 -18.37 9.87
C ALA A 69 -7.67 -18.97 8.60
N ALA A 70 -7.28 -18.49 7.42
CA ALA A 70 -7.74 -19.02 6.13
C ALA A 70 -7.41 -20.51 5.97
N GLY A 71 -6.17 -20.90 6.31
CA GLY A 71 -5.76 -22.30 6.25
C GLY A 71 -6.52 -23.21 7.21
N ARG A 72 -6.89 -22.72 8.40
CA ARG A 72 -7.73 -23.49 9.34
C ARG A 72 -9.14 -23.69 8.80
N GLU A 73 -9.72 -22.69 8.15
CA GLU A 73 -11.03 -22.82 7.51
C GLU A 73 -10.99 -23.83 6.36
N GLU A 74 -9.93 -23.81 5.55
CA GLU A 74 -9.73 -24.79 4.48
C GLU A 74 -9.58 -26.22 5.04
N ILE A 75 -8.77 -26.39 6.09
CA ILE A 75 -8.62 -27.68 6.78
C ILE A 75 -9.97 -28.17 7.32
N ALA A 76 -10.76 -27.28 7.91
CA ALA A 76 -12.09 -27.62 8.42
C ALA A 76 -13.01 -28.09 7.27
N LEU A 77 -12.96 -27.44 6.11
CA LEU A 77 -13.74 -27.82 4.93
C LEU A 77 -13.33 -29.20 4.39
N ILE A 78 -12.03 -29.44 4.19
CA ILE A 78 -11.55 -30.71 3.60
C ILE A 78 -11.73 -31.90 4.54
N GLN A 79 -11.82 -31.68 5.85
CA GLN A 79 -12.11 -32.71 6.85
C GLN A 79 -13.60 -33.06 6.93
N THR A 80 -14.49 -32.34 6.24
CA THR A 80 -15.91 -32.70 6.22
C THR A 80 -16.17 -34.00 5.46
N ASP A 81 -17.10 -34.82 5.95
CA ASP A 81 -17.53 -36.04 5.28
C ASP A 81 -18.03 -35.75 3.85
N ALA A 82 -18.73 -34.64 3.66
CA ALA A 82 -19.23 -34.22 2.34
C ALA A 82 -18.08 -33.99 1.34
N PHE A 83 -17.01 -33.32 1.77
CA PHE A 83 -15.82 -33.12 0.94
C PHE A 83 -15.11 -34.45 0.63
N LEU A 84 -14.94 -35.31 1.63
CA LEU A 84 -14.33 -36.63 1.45
C LEU A 84 -15.13 -37.50 0.48
N LEU A 85 -16.46 -37.51 0.59
CA LEU A 85 -17.35 -38.23 -0.33
C LEU A 85 -17.29 -37.65 -1.75
N LEU A 86 -17.23 -36.33 -1.89
CA LEU A 86 -17.06 -35.69 -3.19
C LEU A 86 -15.74 -36.10 -3.84
N GLN A 87 -14.64 -36.09 -3.06
CA GLN A 87 -13.33 -36.48 -3.54
C GLN A 87 -13.25 -37.98 -3.86
N ALA A 88 -13.86 -38.84 -3.04
CA ALA A 88 -13.99 -40.28 -3.31
C ALA A 88 -14.73 -40.54 -4.62
N ARG A 89 -15.81 -39.80 -4.89
CA ARG A 89 -16.56 -39.88 -6.16
C ARG A 89 -15.73 -39.43 -7.36
N ALA A 90 -14.87 -38.43 -7.21
CA ALA A 90 -13.92 -38.04 -8.25
C ALA A 90 -12.90 -39.17 -8.58
N PHE A 91 -12.59 -40.04 -7.61
CA PHE A 91 -11.77 -41.24 -7.80
C PHE A 91 -12.58 -42.51 -8.18
N GLY A 92 -13.88 -42.37 -8.46
CA GLY A 92 -14.75 -43.50 -8.82
C GLY A 92 -15.20 -44.37 -7.63
N MET A 93 -14.93 -43.95 -6.40
CA MET A 93 -15.40 -44.59 -5.15
C MET A 93 -16.73 -43.99 -4.69
N GLY A 94 -17.68 -43.84 -5.62
CA GLY A 94 -19.05 -43.41 -5.31
C GLY A 94 -19.93 -44.56 -4.78
N ASP A 95 -21.18 -44.25 -4.46
CA ASP A 95 -22.15 -45.24 -4.02
C ASP A 95 -22.56 -46.18 -5.17
N PRO A 96 -22.99 -47.42 -4.85
CA PRO A 96 -23.50 -48.35 -5.86
C PRO A 96 -24.65 -47.74 -6.67
N GLY A 97 -24.46 -47.59 -7.98
CA GLY A 97 -25.46 -47.06 -8.90
C GLY A 97 -25.30 -45.57 -9.24
N GLU A 98 -24.36 -44.86 -8.63
CA GLU A 98 -24.01 -43.51 -9.06
C GLU A 98 -23.25 -43.51 -10.39
N ARG A 99 -23.47 -42.45 -11.17
CA ARG A 99 -22.73 -42.18 -12.42
C ARG A 99 -22.00 -40.86 -12.28
N SER A 100 -20.69 -40.87 -12.51
CA SER A 100 -19.90 -39.64 -12.56
C SER A 100 -20.42 -38.73 -13.67
N PHE A 101 -20.73 -37.49 -13.33
CA PHE A 101 -21.04 -36.48 -14.32
C PHE A 101 -19.75 -36.09 -15.05
N ALA A 102 -19.70 -36.35 -16.35
CA ALA A 102 -18.65 -35.89 -17.23
C ALA A 102 -19.30 -35.24 -18.45
N LEU A 103 -18.85 -34.03 -18.79
CA LEU A 103 -19.25 -33.39 -20.04
C LEU A 103 -18.45 -34.03 -21.18
N ASP A 104 -19.13 -34.33 -22.27
CA ASP A 104 -18.47 -34.82 -23.47
C ASP A 104 -17.59 -33.71 -24.08
N ALA A 105 -16.44 -34.08 -24.64
CA ALA A 105 -15.45 -33.11 -25.12
C ALA A 105 -15.97 -32.23 -26.27
N GLY A 106 -17.03 -32.64 -26.96
CA GLY A 106 -17.70 -31.85 -28.01
C GLY A 106 -18.84 -30.96 -27.51
N THR A 107 -19.10 -30.90 -26.20
CA THR A 107 -20.23 -30.14 -25.65
C THR A 107 -19.95 -28.64 -25.75
N VAL A 108 -20.83 -27.89 -26.42
CA VAL A 108 -20.80 -26.43 -26.39
C VAL A 108 -21.35 -25.97 -25.04
N LEU A 109 -20.48 -25.43 -24.17
CA LEU A 109 -20.92 -24.90 -22.88
C LEU A 109 -21.71 -23.61 -23.07
N PRO A 110 -22.83 -23.42 -22.36
CA PRO A 110 -23.48 -22.12 -22.29
C PRO A 110 -22.55 -21.10 -21.64
N SER A 111 -22.68 -19.82 -22.03
CA SER A 111 -21.96 -18.73 -21.36
C SER A 111 -22.29 -18.73 -19.87
N ILE A 112 -21.27 -18.92 -19.02
CA ILE A 112 -21.43 -18.93 -17.57
C ILE A 112 -21.52 -17.48 -17.12
N VAL A 113 -22.73 -17.04 -16.73
CA VAL A 113 -22.95 -15.76 -16.07
C VAL A 113 -22.81 -15.99 -14.56
N PRO A 114 -21.95 -15.25 -13.84
CA PRO A 114 -21.83 -15.40 -12.39
C PRO A 114 -23.19 -15.23 -11.70
N LEU A 115 -23.44 -16.03 -10.66
CA LEU A 115 -24.64 -15.85 -9.83
C LEU A 115 -24.63 -14.45 -9.22
N GLY A 116 -25.71 -13.69 -9.44
CA GLY A 116 -25.86 -12.30 -9.00
C GLY A 116 -25.47 -11.25 -10.05
N SER A 117 -24.96 -11.67 -11.21
CA SER A 117 -24.80 -10.79 -12.37
C SER A 117 -26.11 -10.77 -13.16
N ASP A 118 -27.09 -10.00 -12.70
CA ASP A 118 -28.20 -9.66 -13.59
C ASP A 118 -27.61 -8.96 -14.83
N PRO A 119 -28.07 -9.31 -16.05
CA PRO A 119 -27.67 -8.55 -17.23
C PRO A 119 -27.99 -7.08 -16.96
N GLU A 120 -27.00 -6.22 -17.16
CA GLU A 120 -27.16 -4.78 -16.96
C GLU A 120 -28.46 -4.35 -17.66
N PRO A 121 -29.46 -3.83 -16.92
CA PRO A 121 -30.73 -3.47 -17.52
C PRO A 121 -30.42 -2.48 -18.65
N ALA A 122 -30.89 -2.80 -19.86
CA ALA A 122 -30.74 -1.91 -21.01
C ALA A 122 -31.08 -0.49 -20.56
N ALA A 123 -30.19 0.46 -20.85
CA ALA A 123 -30.33 1.84 -20.41
C ALA A 123 -31.77 2.29 -20.70
N PRO A 124 -32.51 2.82 -19.71
CA PRO A 124 -33.89 3.20 -19.91
C PRO A 124 -33.93 4.21 -21.06
N LEU A 125 -34.71 3.89 -22.09
CA LEU A 125 -34.95 4.80 -23.21
C LEU A 125 -35.39 6.14 -22.61
N THR A 126 -34.74 7.22 -23.02
CA THR A 126 -35.17 8.52 -22.53
C THR A 126 -36.54 8.83 -23.14
N PRO A 127 -37.40 9.60 -22.46
CA PRO A 127 -38.68 10.03 -23.05
C PRO A 127 -38.53 10.74 -24.40
N LEU A 128 -37.33 11.27 -24.70
CA LEU A 128 -36.99 11.86 -26.00
C LEU A 128 -36.77 10.79 -27.07
N ASP A 129 -36.12 9.67 -26.75
CA ASP A 129 -35.86 8.57 -27.68
C ASP A 129 -37.16 7.91 -28.15
N GLU A 130 -38.11 7.69 -27.22
CA GLU A 130 -39.46 7.22 -27.57
C GLU A 130 -40.20 8.20 -28.50
N TRP A 131 -40.00 9.50 -28.29
CA TRP A 131 -40.60 10.53 -29.13
C TRP A 131 -39.98 10.60 -30.52
N LEU A 132 -38.67 10.37 -30.63
CA LEU A 132 -37.96 10.40 -31.91
C LEU A 132 -38.30 9.19 -32.78
N GLU A 133 -38.46 7.99 -32.20
CA GLU A 133 -38.95 6.82 -32.94
C GLU A 133 -40.37 7.03 -33.50
N LEU A 134 -41.22 7.76 -32.77
CA LEU A 134 -42.57 8.06 -33.24
C LEU A 134 -42.60 9.05 -34.43
N LEU A 135 -41.62 9.96 -34.50
CA LEU A 135 -41.57 11.04 -35.50
C LEU A 135 -40.74 10.72 -36.74
N LEU A 136 -39.83 9.75 -36.67
CA LEU A 136 -38.90 9.38 -37.74
C LEU A 136 -39.08 7.91 -38.21
N PRO A 137 -40.29 7.48 -38.63
CA PRO A 137 -40.51 6.14 -39.17
C PRO A 137 -39.82 5.89 -40.52
#